data_AF-A0A382MHG1-F1
#
_entry.id   AF-A0A382MHG1-F1
#
_cell.length_a   1.000
_cell.length_b   1.000
_cell.length_c   1.000
_cell.angle_alpha   90.00
_cell.angle_beta   90.00
_cell.angle_gamma   90.00
#
_symmetry.space_group_name_H-M   'P 1'
#
loop_
_entity.id
_entity.type
_entity.pdbx_description
1 polymer ?
#
loop_
_entity_poly.entity_id
_entity_poly.type
_entity_poly.pdbx_seq_one_letter_code
_entity_poly.pdbx_strand_id
1 'polypeptide(L)'
;MLSALALAASSASFASSNKFSKISEKLAAEKGCLSCHEGIERFTDGPMIEIIEAMGVDYGDPGGCVICHGGNPAATTKGHAHTSAPKELTEAGGPHTFYPDPGSIYIGERTCGQCHAGYAGRLKKSLMNTEAGKLQGNFWSWGLQHDRKVVWGNYTQEDEDGPTPTVGSDAYKKYMLAFVAAHSDQIPATMKQIPSVDVDAIPNHPNQAGITYSRQQCQRCHVGVSGREKRGDYRGTGCSSCHVPYSNEGFYEGSDPTINKEQPGHLLIHRMQATRKSKVSHGNIE
;
A
#
# COMPACT_ATOMS: atom_id res chain seq x y z
N MET A 1 -12.73 -46.38 -27.01
CA MET A 1 -13.78 -45.37 -26.72
C MET A 1 -13.32 -44.52 -25.55
N LEU A 2 -12.58 -43.44 -25.81
CA LEU A 2 -12.27 -42.42 -24.81
C LEU A 2 -12.84 -41.09 -25.34
N SER A 3 -13.95 -40.66 -24.73
CA SER A 3 -14.42 -39.28 -24.83
C SER A 3 -13.74 -38.49 -23.71
N ALA A 4 -13.00 -37.43 -24.05
CA ALA A 4 -12.59 -36.41 -23.12
C ALA A 4 -12.98 -35.07 -23.70
N LEU A 5 -13.97 -34.46 -23.05
CA LEU A 5 -14.60 -33.17 -23.33
C LEU A 5 -13.56 -32.07 -23.53
N ALA A 6 -13.70 -31.32 -24.63
CA ALA A 6 -13.11 -30.01 -24.78
C ALA A 6 -13.81 -29.03 -23.82
N LEU A 7 -13.06 -28.47 -22.85
CA LEU A 7 -13.50 -27.30 -22.11
C LEU A 7 -13.48 -26.09 -23.05
N ALA A 8 -14.66 -25.68 -23.50
CA ALA A 8 -14.84 -24.35 -24.09
C ALA A 8 -14.77 -23.31 -22.96
N ALA A 9 -13.67 -22.57 -22.90
CA ALA A 9 -13.59 -21.37 -22.08
C ALA A 9 -14.52 -20.31 -22.68
N SER A 10 -15.65 -20.04 -22.03
CA SER A 10 -16.50 -18.91 -22.39
C SER A 10 -15.79 -17.62 -21.99
N SER A 11 -15.19 -16.92 -22.95
CA SER A 11 -14.79 -15.54 -22.78
C SER A 11 -16.06 -14.68 -22.74
N ALA A 12 -16.58 -14.44 -21.54
CA ALA A 12 -17.57 -13.40 -21.34
C ALA A 12 -16.88 -12.05 -21.59
N SER A 13 -17.14 -11.45 -22.76
CA SER A 13 -16.81 -10.06 -23.03
C SER A 13 -17.64 -9.18 -22.11
N PHE A 14 -17.03 -8.66 -21.05
CA PHE A 14 -17.62 -7.65 -20.20
C PHE A 14 -17.68 -6.33 -20.97
N ALA A 15 -18.89 -5.90 -21.32
CA ALA A 15 -19.13 -4.60 -21.93
C ALA A 15 -18.88 -3.51 -20.88
N SER A 16 -17.65 -2.97 -20.87
CA SER A 16 -17.35 -1.72 -20.18
C SER A 16 -18.27 -0.64 -20.74
N SER A 17 -19.03 0.04 -19.87
CA SER A 17 -19.91 1.12 -20.31
C SER A 17 -19.11 2.19 -21.07
N ASN A 18 -19.56 2.55 -22.28
CA ASN A 18 -18.92 3.57 -23.11
C ASN A 18 -18.99 5.00 -22.51
N LYS A 19 -19.74 5.18 -21.41
CA LYS A 19 -20.03 6.48 -20.78
C LYS A 19 -18.77 7.22 -20.30
N PHE A 20 -17.72 6.49 -19.93
CA PHE A 20 -16.48 7.07 -19.39
C PHE A 20 -15.29 7.02 -20.36
N SER A 21 -15.55 6.67 -21.63
CA SER A 21 -14.50 6.66 -22.66
C SER A 21 -13.96 8.06 -22.95
N LYS A 22 -14.85 9.08 -22.89
CA LYS A 22 -14.50 10.50 -23.04
C LYS A 22 -15.54 11.40 -22.36
N ILE A 23 -15.10 12.40 -21.60
CA ILE A 23 -15.95 13.45 -20.99
C ILE A 23 -15.68 14.82 -21.63
N SER A 24 -16.51 15.83 -21.36
CA SER A 24 -16.34 17.18 -21.93
C SER A 24 -15.29 17.98 -21.16
N GLU A 25 -14.57 18.87 -21.85
CA GLU A 25 -13.59 19.77 -21.22
C GLU A 25 -14.22 20.65 -20.14
N LYS A 26 -15.46 21.10 -20.37
CA LYS A 26 -16.23 21.86 -19.37
C LYS A 26 -16.44 21.04 -18.09
N LEU A 27 -16.82 19.76 -18.22
CA LEU A 27 -17.04 18.91 -17.06
C LEU A 27 -15.74 18.59 -16.33
N ALA A 28 -14.63 18.39 -17.06
CA ALA A 28 -13.30 18.23 -16.48
C ALA A 28 -12.89 19.46 -15.67
N ALA A 29 -13.06 20.66 -16.24
CA ALA A 29 -12.71 21.92 -15.59
C ALA A 29 -13.57 22.21 -14.35
N GLU A 30 -14.83 21.76 -14.33
CA GLU A 30 -15.75 21.97 -13.20
C GLU A 30 -15.55 20.96 -12.07
N LYS A 31 -15.33 19.67 -12.40
CA LYS A 31 -15.36 18.56 -11.44
C LYS A 31 -14.01 17.87 -11.22
N GLY A 32 -12.97 18.21 -11.98
CA GLY A 32 -11.68 17.52 -11.92
C GLY A 32 -11.85 16.01 -12.10
N CYS A 33 -11.26 15.22 -11.19
CA CYS A 33 -11.34 13.76 -11.22
C CYS A 33 -12.79 13.23 -11.11
N LEU A 34 -13.66 13.96 -10.41
CA LEU A 34 -15.07 13.60 -10.25
C LEU A 34 -15.90 13.74 -11.53
N SER A 35 -15.33 14.26 -12.64
CA SER A 35 -16.00 14.23 -13.94
C SER A 35 -16.21 12.80 -14.47
N CYS A 36 -15.35 11.87 -14.06
CA CYS A 36 -15.44 10.44 -14.39
C CYS A 36 -15.86 9.62 -13.16
N HIS A 37 -15.30 9.94 -11.99
CA HIS A 37 -15.45 9.19 -10.75
C HIS A 37 -16.60 9.71 -9.87
N GLU A 38 -17.65 10.27 -10.49
CA GLU A 38 -18.80 10.85 -9.77
C GLU A 38 -19.47 9.79 -8.89
N GLY A 39 -19.49 10.03 -7.58
CA GLY A 39 -20.05 9.11 -6.59
C GLY A 39 -19.02 8.31 -5.81
N ILE A 40 -17.72 8.35 -6.15
CA ILE A 40 -16.68 7.77 -5.29
C ILE A 40 -16.78 8.34 -3.87
N GLU A 41 -16.61 7.50 -2.85
CA GLU A 41 -16.71 7.95 -1.46
C GLU A 41 -15.57 8.91 -1.10
N ARG A 42 -15.84 9.89 -0.22
CA ARG A 42 -14.75 10.66 0.42
C ARG A 42 -13.91 9.73 1.26
N PHE A 43 -12.59 9.79 1.11
CA PHE A 43 -11.66 8.86 1.76
C PHE A 43 -11.76 8.87 3.29
N THR A 44 -12.04 10.01 3.90
CA THR A 44 -12.26 10.14 5.34
C THR A 44 -13.21 11.28 5.63
N ASP A 45 -13.51 11.53 6.90
CA ASP A 45 -14.33 12.65 7.36
C ASP A 45 -13.51 13.58 8.27
N GLY A 46 -13.95 14.83 8.40
CA GLY A 46 -13.35 15.81 9.29
C GLY A 46 -12.14 16.55 8.69
N PRO A 47 -11.27 17.13 9.55
CA PRO A 47 -10.30 18.13 9.11
C PRO A 47 -9.32 17.66 8.02
N MET A 48 -8.97 16.37 8.00
CA MET A 48 -8.04 15.85 7.00
C MET A 48 -8.60 15.99 5.58
N ILE A 49 -9.84 15.57 5.34
CA ILE A 49 -10.42 15.65 4.00
C ILE A 49 -10.73 17.09 3.59
N GLU A 50 -11.11 17.95 4.55
CA GLU A 50 -11.33 19.38 4.31
C GLU A 50 -10.06 20.08 3.81
N ILE A 51 -8.91 19.75 4.41
CA ILE A 51 -7.61 20.27 3.96
C ILE A 51 -7.25 19.72 2.57
N ILE A 52 -7.47 18.43 2.33
CA ILE A 52 -7.17 17.80 1.03
C ILE A 52 -8.00 18.42 -0.10
N GLU A 53 -9.30 18.64 0.12
CA GLU A 53 -10.19 19.28 -0.86
C GLU A 53 -9.77 20.74 -1.09
N ALA A 54 -9.44 21.48 -0.03
CA ALA A 54 -8.95 22.86 -0.16
C ALA A 54 -7.66 22.94 -0.98
N MET A 55 -6.71 22.04 -0.75
CA MET A 55 -5.48 21.95 -1.56
C MET A 55 -5.78 21.54 -3.00
N GLY A 56 -6.75 20.65 -3.23
CA GLY A 56 -7.12 20.16 -4.55
C GLY A 56 -7.63 21.26 -5.49
N VAL A 57 -8.33 22.25 -4.96
CA VAL A 57 -8.83 23.40 -5.73
C VAL A 57 -7.71 24.12 -6.48
N ASP A 58 -6.54 24.30 -5.85
CA ASP A 58 -5.39 24.96 -6.46
C ASP A 58 -4.83 24.21 -7.68
N TYR A 59 -5.16 22.92 -7.80
CA TYR A 59 -4.73 22.05 -8.88
C TYR A 59 -5.87 21.66 -9.84
N GLY A 60 -7.01 22.34 -9.77
CA GLY A 60 -8.16 22.08 -10.66
C GLY A 60 -8.90 20.78 -10.34
N ASP A 61 -8.80 20.29 -9.10
CA ASP A 61 -9.48 19.08 -8.64
C ASP A 61 -10.22 19.31 -7.32
N PRO A 62 -11.49 19.76 -7.35
CA PRO A 62 -12.25 20.09 -6.15
C PRO A 62 -12.44 18.92 -5.16
N GLY A 63 -12.29 17.67 -5.63
CA GLY A 63 -12.34 16.48 -4.77
C GLY A 63 -11.01 16.17 -4.05
N GLY A 64 -9.93 16.88 -4.37
CA GLY A 64 -8.60 16.68 -3.77
C GLY A 64 -7.96 15.32 -4.08
N CYS A 65 -8.46 14.58 -5.06
CA CYS A 65 -7.95 13.27 -5.48
C CYS A 65 -6.47 13.35 -5.88
N VAL A 66 -6.08 14.39 -6.63
CA VAL A 66 -4.71 14.58 -7.13
C VAL A 66 -3.68 14.77 -6.02
N ILE A 67 -4.09 15.21 -4.83
CA ILE A 67 -3.19 15.42 -3.68
C ILE A 67 -2.55 14.10 -3.24
N CYS A 68 -3.30 13.00 -3.32
CA CYS A 68 -2.80 11.67 -2.99
C CYS A 68 -2.46 10.86 -4.24
N HIS A 69 -3.34 10.88 -5.24
CA HIS A 69 -3.22 10.02 -6.41
C HIS A 69 -2.39 10.61 -7.55
N GLY A 70 -2.15 11.92 -7.59
CA GLY A 70 -1.69 12.58 -8.81
C GLY A 70 -2.73 12.47 -9.93
N GLY A 71 -2.28 12.40 -11.16
CA GLY A 71 -3.13 12.40 -12.37
C GLY A 71 -3.25 13.76 -13.04
N ASN A 72 -3.99 13.81 -14.14
CA ASN A 72 -4.36 15.05 -14.81
C ASN A 72 -5.87 15.29 -14.64
N PRO A 73 -6.29 16.21 -13.76
CA PRO A 73 -7.71 16.45 -13.51
C PRO A 73 -8.42 17.16 -14.68
N ALA A 74 -7.68 17.79 -15.59
CA ALA A 74 -8.23 18.41 -16.80
C ALA A 74 -8.37 17.42 -17.97
N ALA A 75 -7.88 16.19 -17.83
CA ALA A 75 -7.92 15.22 -18.92
C ALA A 75 -9.34 14.69 -19.17
N THR A 76 -9.72 14.62 -20.44
CA THR A 76 -11.04 14.13 -20.85
C THR A 76 -11.11 12.63 -21.09
N THR A 77 -9.99 11.90 -20.99
CA THR A 77 -9.95 10.44 -21.22
C THR A 77 -9.09 9.73 -20.19
N LYS A 78 -9.43 8.47 -19.90
CA LYS A 78 -8.72 7.61 -18.94
C LYS A 78 -7.20 7.57 -19.18
N GLY A 79 -6.77 7.46 -20.43
CA GLY A 79 -5.37 7.33 -20.80
C GLY A 79 -4.54 8.59 -20.55
N HIS A 80 -5.16 9.77 -20.54
CA HIS A 80 -4.46 11.03 -20.21
C HIS A 80 -4.63 11.41 -18.75
N ALA A 81 -5.71 11.00 -18.10
CA ALA A 81 -5.97 11.28 -16.69
C ALA A 81 -4.98 10.55 -15.76
N HIS A 82 -4.53 9.35 -16.13
CA HIS A 82 -3.77 8.45 -15.24
C HIS A 82 -2.28 8.33 -15.60
N THR A 83 -1.64 9.39 -16.09
CA THR A 83 -0.23 9.33 -16.56
C THR A 83 0.70 10.39 -16.01
N SER A 84 0.17 11.44 -15.35
CA SER A 84 0.97 12.57 -14.87
C SER A 84 0.56 12.98 -13.46
N ALA A 85 1.03 14.13 -12.99
CA ALA A 85 0.53 14.85 -11.81
C ALA A 85 0.63 16.36 -12.10
N PRO A 86 -0.09 17.23 -11.38
CA PRO A 86 0.10 18.68 -11.47
C PRO A 86 1.57 19.04 -11.19
N LYS A 87 2.14 19.95 -11.99
CA LYS A 87 3.57 20.26 -11.96
C LYS A 87 3.96 20.92 -10.63
N GLU A 88 3.19 21.91 -10.21
CA GLU A 88 3.40 22.67 -8.99
C GLU A 88 3.29 21.76 -7.75
N LEU A 89 2.35 20.79 -7.77
CA LEU A 89 2.23 19.78 -6.73
C LEU A 89 3.47 18.86 -6.68
N THR A 90 3.98 18.45 -7.84
CA THR A 90 5.21 17.65 -7.94
C THR A 90 6.41 18.40 -7.37
N GLU A 91 6.54 19.69 -7.68
CA GLU A 91 7.60 20.58 -7.19
C GLU A 91 7.51 20.83 -5.68
N ALA A 92 6.29 20.85 -5.13
CA ALA A 92 6.04 20.93 -3.68
C ALA A 92 6.31 19.60 -2.94
N GLY A 93 6.74 18.55 -3.63
CA GLY A 93 7.06 17.24 -3.04
C GLY A 93 5.91 16.23 -3.04
N GLY A 94 4.77 16.55 -3.68
CA GLY A 94 3.65 15.65 -3.85
C GLY A 94 3.88 14.54 -4.90
N PRO A 95 2.78 13.91 -5.37
CA PRO A 95 2.84 12.91 -6.43
C PRO A 95 3.52 13.43 -7.69
N HIS A 96 4.35 12.61 -8.33
CA HIS A 96 5.01 12.95 -9.61
C HIS A 96 4.39 12.24 -10.82
N THR A 97 3.44 11.35 -10.57
CA THR A 97 2.67 10.59 -11.56
C THR A 97 1.38 10.12 -10.90
N PHE A 98 0.56 9.39 -11.65
CA PHE A 98 -0.62 8.75 -11.11
C PHE A 98 -0.26 7.53 -10.25
N TYR A 99 -0.85 7.44 -9.06
CA TYR A 99 -0.70 6.35 -8.11
C TYR A 99 -2.04 5.65 -7.87
N PRO A 100 -2.19 4.39 -8.32
CA PRO A 100 -3.39 3.61 -8.03
C PRO A 100 -3.59 3.34 -6.53
N ASP A 101 -2.50 3.14 -5.79
CA ASP A 101 -2.48 2.94 -4.33
C ASP A 101 -1.59 4.00 -3.66
N PRO A 102 -2.13 5.17 -3.29
CA PRO A 102 -1.35 6.24 -2.67
C PRO A 102 -0.92 5.90 -1.23
N GLY A 103 -1.44 4.82 -0.64
CA GLY A 103 -1.02 4.33 0.68
C GLY A 103 0.30 3.57 0.66
N SER A 104 0.84 3.27 -0.53
CA SER A 104 2.04 2.45 -0.67
C SER A 104 3.27 3.03 0.03
N ILE A 105 4.00 2.17 0.74
CA ILE A 105 5.18 2.55 1.53
C ILE A 105 6.32 3.13 0.68
N TYR A 106 6.37 2.79 -0.62
CA TYR A 106 7.43 3.24 -1.52
C TYR A 106 7.24 4.68 -1.99
N ILE A 107 6.00 5.17 -1.99
CA ILE A 107 5.64 6.53 -2.39
C ILE A 107 5.08 7.37 -1.23
N GLY A 108 4.98 6.79 -0.03
CA GLY A 108 4.30 7.40 1.11
C GLY A 108 4.79 8.80 1.49
N GLU A 109 6.06 9.14 1.23
CA GLU A 109 6.58 10.50 1.45
C GLU A 109 5.94 11.54 0.51
N ARG A 110 5.58 11.13 -0.71
CA ARG A 110 4.92 11.97 -1.72
C ARG A 110 3.41 12.05 -1.58
N THR A 111 2.82 11.24 -0.70
CA THR A 111 1.36 11.17 -0.51
C THR A 111 1.02 11.60 0.90
N CYS A 112 1.05 10.68 1.86
CA CYS A 112 0.74 10.95 3.27
C CYS A 112 1.80 11.86 3.93
N GLY A 113 3.07 11.72 3.53
CA GLY A 113 4.21 12.44 4.09
C GLY A 113 4.17 13.96 3.89
N GLN A 114 3.39 14.44 2.93
CA GLN A 114 3.10 15.87 2.72
C GLN A 114 2.54 16.53 4.00
N CYS A 115 1.75 15.80 4.79
CA CYS A 115 1.19 16.29 6.06
C CYS A 115 1.71 15.51 7.28
N HIS A 116 2.11 14.25 7.10
CA HIS A 116 2.52 13.35 8.17
C HIS A 116 4.01 13.02 8.09
N ALA A 117 4.84 14.05 8.26
CA ALA A 117 6.29 13.94 8.17
C ALA A 117 6.85 12.79 9.04
N GLY A 118 7.73 11.99 8.44
CA GLY A 118 8.41 10.87 9.11
C GLY A 118 7.52 9.64 9.39
N TYR A 119 6.26 9.62 8.97
CA TYR A 119 5.42 8.41 9.11
C TYR A 119 5.90 7.30 8.17
N ALA A 120 6.16 7.61 6.90
CA ALA A 120 6.62 6.61 5.93
C ALA A 120 8.01 6.06 6.30
N GLY A 121 8.96 6.90 6.70
CA GLY A 121 10.23 6.47 7.29
C GLY A 121 10.07 5.51 8.48
N ARG A 122 9.19 5.82 9.44
CA ARG A 122 8.93 4.94 10.59
C ARG A 122 8.26 3.62 10.19
N LEU A 123 7.34 3.63 9.23
CA LEU A 123 6.74 2.39 8.72
C LEU A 123 7.80 1.50 8.07
N LYS A 124 8.73 2.08 7.29
CA LYS A 124 9.85 1.34 6.67
C LYS A 124 10.77 0.68 7.69
N LYS A 125 10.96 1.30 8.85
CA LYS A 125 11.80 0.78 9.95
C LYS A 125 11.04 -0.09 10.96
N SER A 126 9.72 -0.18 10.86
CA SER A 126 8.88 -0.96 11.79
C SER A 126 9.09 -2.47 11.64
N LEU A 127 8.80 -3.23 12.71
CA LEU A 127 8.80 -4.70 12.67
C LEU A 127 7.84 -5.28 11.63
N MET A 128 6.76 -4.55 11.31
CA MET A 128 5.81 -4.93 10.26
C MET A 128 6.41 -4.81 8.85
N ASN A 129 7.50 -4.08 8.67
CA ASN A 129 8.24 -4.06 7.40
C ASN A 129 9.52 -4.89 7.45
N THR A 130 10.25 -4.85 8.57
CA THR A 130 11.60 -5.43 8.66
C THR A 130 11.60 -6.92 8.98
N GLU A 131 10.57 -7.44 9.67
CA GLU A 131 10.55 -8.81 10.23
C GLU A 131 11.73 -9.13 11.17
N ALA A 132 12.34 -8.10 11.77
CA ALA A 132 13.40 -8.28 12.74
C ALA A 132 12.95 -9.22 13.87
N GLY A 133 13.82 -10.19 14.19
CA GLY A 133 13.57 -11.30 15.10
C GLY A 133 12.90 -12.51 14.43
N LYS A 134 11.87 -12.31 13.60
CA LYS A 134 11.12 -13.40 12.95
C LYS A 134 11.94 -14.09 11.88
N LEU A 135 12.58 -13.34 10.99
CA LEU A 135 13.46 -13.90 9.96
C LEU A 135 14.65 -14.63 10.59
N GLN A 136 15.23 -14.06 11.66
CA GLN A 136 16.33 -14.69 12.38
C GLN A 136 15.91 -16.00 13.02
N GLY A 137 14.74 -16.05 13.65
CA GLY A 137 14.19 -17.29 14.20
C GLY A 137 14.06 -18.37 13.14
N ASN A 138 13.59 -18.02 11.94
CA ASN A 138 13.53 -18.93 10.81
C ASN A 138 14.94 -19.37 10.36
N PHE A 139 15.86 -18.44 10.08
CA PHE A 139 17.22 -18.77 9.65
C PHE A 139 17.95 -19.64 10.67
N TRP A 140 17.79 -19.36 11.96
CA TRP A 140 18.35 -20.15 13.04
C TRP A 140 17.77 -21.56 13.09
N SER A 141 16.44 -21.70 13.00
CA SER A 141 15.75 -22.99 13.05
C SER A 141 16.10 -23.90 11.87
N TRP A 142 16.34 -23.32 10.69
CA TRP A 142 16.77 -24.03 9.49
C TRP A 142 18.29 -24.21 9.40
N GLY A 143 19.07 -23.78 10.40
CA GLY A 143 20.53 -23.92 10.41
C GLY A 143 21.26 -23.05 9.37
N LEU A 144 20.61 -21.99 8.88
CA LEU A 144 21.18 -21.00 7.96
C LEU A 144 21.91 -19.87 8.71
N GLN A 145 21.64 -19.73 10.01
CA GLN A 145 22.33 -18.81 10.92
C GLN A 145 22.57 -19.55 12.25
N HIS A 146 23.72 -19.33 12.88
CA HIS A 146 24.09 -20.06 14.11
C HIS A 146 23.98 -19.20 15.38
N ASP A 147 23.92 -17.88 15.25
CA ASP A 147 23.60 -16.96 16.33
C ASP A 147 22.15 -16.45 16.23
N ARG A 148 21.74 -15.57 17.15
CA ARG A 148 20.40 -14.96 17.17
C ARG A 148 20.44 -13.47 16.83
N LYS A 149 21.50 -13.01 16.15
CA LYS A 149 21.65 -11.60 15.80
C LYS A 149 20.67 -11.20 14.71
N VAL A 150 20.04 -10.03 14.86
CA VAL A 150 19.21 -9.45 13.81
C VAL A 150 20.12 -8.85 12.76
N VAL A 151 20.21 -9.53 11.61
CA VAL A 151 21.04 -9.11 10.46
C VAL A 151 20.26 -9.15 9.14
N TRP A 152 19.09 -9.79 9.14
CA TRP A 152 18.25 -9.99 7.97
C TRP A 152 16.96 -9.20 8.08
N GLY A 153 16.57 -8.57 6.98
CA GLY A 153 15.28 -7.93 6.80
C GLY A 153 14.62 -8.33 5.48
N ASN A 154 13.38 -7.88 5.27
CA ASN A 154 12.69 -8.03 4.00
C ASN A 154 13.36 -7.24 2.86
N TYR A 155 13.96 -6.11 3.22
CA TYR A 155 14.74 -5.24 2.36
C TYR A 155 16.01 -4.85 3.11
N THR A 156 17.02 -4.38 2.37
CA THR A 156 18.20 -3.77 2.97
C THR A 156 17.78 -2.44 3.58
N GLN A 157 18.09 -2.22 4.85
CA GLN A 157 17.64 -1.07 5.61
C GLN A 157 18.78 -0.53 6.48
N GLU A 158 18.80 0.78 6.67
CA GLU A 158 19.73 1.50 7.54
C GLU A 158 18.97 2.50 8.42
N ASP A 159 19.43 2.62 9.66
CA ASP A 159 18.90 3.57 10.63
C ASP A 159 19.61 4.92 10.55
N GLU A 160 19.17 5.75 9.62
CA GLU A 160 19.83 7.03 9.30
C GLU A 160 19.68 8.13 10.37
N ASP A 161 18.67 8.06 11.25
CA ASP A 161 18.42 9.04 12.32
C ASP A 161 18.88 8.57 13.70
N GLY A 162 19.46 7.36 13.76
CA GLY A 162 20.07 6.78 14.94
C GLY A 162 19.06 6.29 16.00
N PRO A 163 19.57 5.77 17.13
CA PRO A 163 18.78 4.98 18.06
C PRO A 163 17.80 5.80 18.92
N THR A 164 17.80 7.12 18.80
CA THR A 164 16.91 7.99 19.58
C THR A 164 15.56 8.09 18.88
N PRO A 165 14.45 7.62 19.49
CA PRO A 165 13.15 7.73 18.85
C PRO A 165 12.77 9.19 18.56
N THR A 166 12.30 9.46 17.35
CA THR A 166 11.83 10.80 16.92
C THR A 166 10.56 11.24 17.64
N VAL A 167 9.76 10.30 18.15
CA VAL A 167 8.52 10.54 18.88
C VAL A 167 8.51 9.88 20.26
N GLY A 168 7.68 10.40 21.16
CA GLY A 168 7.52 9.89 22.53
C GLY A 168 8.04 10.86 23.59
N SER A 169 7.73 10.56 24.86
CA SER A 169 8.20 11.35 26.00
C SER A 169 9.69 11.19 26.24
N ASP A 170 10.30 12.09 27.00
CA ASP A 170 11.73 11.98 27.36
C ASP A 170 12.02 10.70 28.15
N ALA A 171 11.08 10.28 29.00
CA ALA A 171 11.17 9.00 29.70
C ALA A 171 11.21 7.81 28.74
N TYR A 172 10.38 7.82 27.69
CA TYR A 172 10.38 6.78 26.66
C TYR A 172 11.69 6.77 25.87
N LYS A 173 12.18 7.95 25.44
CA LYS A 173 13.45 8.06 24.71
C LYS A 173 14.62 7.54 25.54
N LYS A 174 14.70 7.93 26.82
CA LYS A 174 15.71 7.43 27.76
C LYS A 174 15.66 5.92 27.92
N TYR A 175 14.45 5.36 28.08
CA TYR A 175 14.26 3.91 28.15
C TYR A 175 14.73 3.21 26.88
N MET A 176 14.32 3.69 25.70
CA MET A 176 14.68 3.07 24.42
C MET A 176 16.19 3.12 24.17
N LEU A 177 16.87 4.22 24.50
CA LEU A 177 18.33 4.30 24.38
C LEU A 177 19.03 3.27 25.26
N ALA A 178 18.60 3.11 26.52
CA ALA A 178 19.13 2.07 27.40
C ALA A 178 18.83 0.66 26.87
N PHE A 179 17.63 0.45 26.31
CA PHE A 179 17.23 -0.83 25.72
C PHE A 179 18.06 -1.19 24.48
N VAL A 180 18.28 -0.24 23.57
CA VAL A 180 19.14 -0.45 22.39
C VAL A 180 20.58 -0.75 22.80
N ALA A 181 21.12 -0.01 23.78
CA ALA A 181 22.47 -0.26 24.28
C ALA A 181 22.61 -1.65 24.92
N ALA A 182 21.59 -2.11 25.65
CA ALA A 182 21.59 -3.44 26.28
C ALA A 182 21.34 -4.59 25.29
N HIS A 183 20.74 -4.31 24.13
CA HIS A 183 20.30 -5.31 23.15
C HIS A 183 20.70 -4.95 21.71
N SER A 184 21.94 -4.50 21.51
CA SER A 184 22.44 -4.04 20.20
C SER A 184 22.36 -5.11 19.10
N ASP A 185 22.46 -6.39 19.48
CA ASP A 185 22.30 -7.52 18.55
C ASP A 185 20.84 -7.72 18.09
N GLN A 186 19.86 -7.13 18.78
CA GLN A 186 18.43 -7.26 18.48
C GLN A 186 17.83 -5.98 17.86
N ILE A 187 18.47 -4.84 18.08
CA ILE A 187 18.11 -3.55 17.46
C ILE A 187 19.34 -3.03 16.70
N PRO A 188 19.68 -3.64 15.56
CA PRO A 188 20.83 -3.24 14.78
C PRO A 188 20.54 -1.92 14.06
N ALA A 189 21.59 -1.14 13.78
CA ALA A 189 21.49 0.03 12.92
C ALA A 189 21.32 -0.34 11.44
N THR A 190 21.67 -1.57 11.03
CA THR A 190 21.57 -2.01 9.64
C THR A 190 21.03 -3.44 9.53
N MET A 191 20.33 -3.72 8.44
CA MET A 191 19.86 -5.06 8.06
C MET A 191 20.09 -5.29 6.57
N LYS A 192 20.37 -6.53 6.20
CA LYS A 192 20.50 -6.97 4.81
C LYS A 192 19.23 -7.66 4.38
N GLN A 193 18.79 -7.43 3.14
CA GLN A 193 17.72 -8.24 2.56
C GLN A 193 18.08 -9.73 2.59
N ILE A 194 17.11 -10.59 2.90
CA ILE A 194 17.32 -12.04 2.79
C ILE A 194 17.73 -12.44 1.37
N PRO A 195 18.67 -13.38 1.20
CA PRO A 195 19.18 -13.75 -0.11
C PRO A 195 18.10 -14.40 -0.98
N SER A 196 18.31 -14.36 -2.30
CA SER A 196 17.58 -15.20 -3.24
C SER A 196 18.02 -16.66 -3.11
N VAL A 197 17.12 -17.59 -3.43
CA VAL A 197 17.41 -19.02 -3.45
C VAL A 197 17.17 -19.54 -4.86
N ASP A 198 18.11 -20.33 -5.37
CA ASP A 198 17.87 -21.20 -6.52
C ASP A 198 17.01 -22.38 -6.07
N VAL A 199 15.79 -22.45 -6.59
CA VAL A 199 14.82 -23.49 -6.18
C VAL A 199 15.25 -24.89 -6.60
N ASP A 200 16.06 -25.01 -7.66
CA ASP A 200 16.55 -26.30 -8.16
C ASP A 200 17.68 -26.86 -7.27
N ALA A 201 18.30 -26.02 -6.45
CA ALA A 201 19.30 -26.42 -5.47
C ALA A 201 18.71 -26.99 -4.17
N ILE A 202 17.41 -26.75 -3.89
CA ILE A 202 16.74 -27.14 -2.64
C ILE A 202 16.82 -28.65 -2.36
N PRO A 203 16.65 -29.58 -3.32
CA PRO A 203 16.79 -31.01 -3.05
C PRO A 203 18.14 -31.40 -2.44
N ASN A 204 19.21 -30.68 -2.81
CA ASN A 204 20.57 -30.91 -2.29
C ASN A 204 20.89 -30.03 -1.06
N HIS A 205 20.18 -28.91 -0.89
CA HIS A 205 20.33 -27.97 0.22
C HIS A 205 18.96 -27.66 0.86
N PRO A 206 18.33 -28.64 1.53
CA PRO A 206 16.95 -28.52 2.01
C PRO A 206 16.74 -27.39 3.02
N ASN A 207 17.79 -26.98 3.73
CA ASN A 207 17.73 -25.82 4.62
C ASN A 207 17.36 -24.51 3.91
N GLN A 208 17.72 -24.35 2.63
CA GLN A 208 17.38 -23.17 1.83
C GLN A 208 15.86 -23.04 1.61
N ALA A 209 15.08 -24.11 1.78
CA ALA A 209 13.62 -24.06 1.74
C ALA A 209 13.05 -23.08 2.80
N GLY A 210 13.74 -22.87 3.93
CA GLY A 210 13.33 -21.89 4.94
C GLY A 210 13.32 -20.46 4.42
N ILE A 211 14.23 -20.11 3.51
CA ILE A 211 14.29 -18.77 2.89
C ILE A 211 13.16 -18.63 1.88
N THR A 212 12.96 -19.65 1.02
CA THR A 212 11.86 -19.69 0.05
C THR A 212 10.51 -19.60 0.75
N TYR A 213 10.33 -20.30 1.87
CA TYR A 213 9.13 -20.21 2.71
C TYR A 213 8.93 -18.80 3.27
N SER A 214 9.99 -18.17 3.79
CA SER A 214 9.91 -16.79 4.27
C SER A 214 9.47 -15.82 3.16
N ARG A 215 10.06 -15.93 1.97
CA ARG A 215 9.73 -15.08 0.82
C ARG A 215 8.31 -15.27 0.30
N GLN A 216 7.84 -16.52 0.23
CA GLN A 216 6.55 -16.83 -0.40
C GLN A 216 5.38 -16.84 0.57
N GLN A 217 5.61 -17.11 1.86
CA GLN A 217 4.56 -17.32 2.84
C GLN A 217 4.56 -16.26 3.93
N CYS A 218 5.72 -15.87 4.47
CA CYS A 218 5.81 -14.85 5.51
C CYS A 218 5.67 -13.44 4.92
N GLN A 219 6.52 -13.11 3.95
CA GLN A 219 6.61 -11.78 3.34
C GLN A 219 5.34 -11.36 2.58
N ARG A 220 4.46 -12.31 2.21
CA ARG A 220 3.18 -12.02 1.54
C ARG A 220 2.25 -11.10 2.34
N CYS A 221 2.40 -11.06 3.67
CA CYS A 221 1.56 -10.24 4.55
C CYS A 221 2.23 -8.93 4.96
N HIS A 222 3.47 -8.69 4.54
CA HIS A 222 4.21 -7.50 4.93
C HIS A 222 3.81 -6.28 4.11
N VAL A 223 3.97 -5.10 4.73
CA VAL A 223 3.45 -3.83 4.22
C VAL A 223 4.10 -3.41 2.90
N GLY A 224 5.24 -3.97 2.51
CA GLY A 224 5.91 -3.68 1.23
C GLY A 224 5.35 -4.41 0.01
N VAL A 225 4.35 -5.28 0.15
CA VAL A 225 3.78 -6.04 -0.98
C VAL A 225 2.27 -5.99 -0.96
N SER A 226 1.63 -6.17 -2.11
CA SER A 226 0.19 -6.41 -2.22
C SER A 226 -0.15 -7.82 -1.75
N GLY A 227 -1.43 -8.03 -1.40
CA GLY A 227 -1.94 -9.38 -1.14
C GLY A 227 -1.84 -10.28 -2.38
N ARG A 228 -2.06 -11.58 -2.23
CA ARG A 228 -1.93 -12.57 -3.33
C ARG A 228 -3.01 -12.49 -4.40
N GLU A 229 -3.90 -11.51 -4.33
CA GLU A 229 -5.07 -11.35 -5.19
C GLU A 229 -5.95 -12.61 -5.22
N LYS A 230 -6.13 -13.21 -4.04
CA LYS A 230 -6.98 -14.38 -3.82
C LYS A 230 -7.96 -14.09 -2.70
N ARG A 231 -9.05 -14.86 -2.69
CA ARG A 231 -10.05 -14.80 -1.64
C ARG A 231 -9.42 -14.80 -0.24
N GLY A 232 -9.72 -13.78 0.56
CA GLY A 232 -9.20 -13.55 1.90
C GLY A 232 -7.81 -12.92 1.98
N ASP A 233 -7.20 -12.58 0.85
CA ASP A 233 -5.85 -12.00 0.75
C ASP A 233 -5.81 -10.87 -0.28
N TYR A 234 -6.86 -10.04 -0.27
CA TYR A 234 -6.90 -8.76 -0.98
C TYR A 234 -6.57 -7.64 0.00
N ARG A 235 -5.60 -6.81 -0.37
CA ARG A 235 -5.19 -5.61 0.38
C ARG A 235 -4.25 -4.76 -0.47
N GLY A 236 -4.23 -3.47 -0.18
CA GLY A 236 -3.20 -2.56 -0.68
C GLY A 236 -1.85 -2.77 0.00
N THR A 237 -0.97 -1.78 -0.16
CA THR A 237 0.40 -1.78 0.37
C THR A 237 0.63 -0.60 1.32
N GLY A 238 1.62 -0.72 2.21
CA GLY A 238 1.99 0.34 3.15
C GLY A 238 0.87 0.67 4.12
N CYS A 239 0.45 1.93 4.14
CA CYS A 239 -0.66 2.40 4.95
C CYS A 239 -2.00 1.77 4.52
N SER A 240 -2.21 1.56 3.21
CA SER A 240 -3.49 1.03 2.72
C SER A 240 -3.70 -0.45 3.07
N SER A 241 -2.63 -1.20 3.37
CA SER A 241 -2.77 -2.60 3.80
C SER A 241 -3.53 -2.75 5.12
N CYS A 242 -3.54 -1.71 5.96
CA CYS A 242 -4.23 -1.71 7.25
C CYS A 242 -5.41 -0.73 7.31
N HIS A 243 -5.32 0.38 6.57
CA HIS A 243 -6.27 1.48 6.69
C HIS A 243 -7.32 1.52 5.57
N VAL A 244 -7.15 0.77 4.47
CA VAL A 244 -8.16 0.69 3.41
C VAL A 244 -8.89 -0.65 3.52
N PRO A 245 -10.22 -0.65 3.60
CA PRO A 245 -10.99 -1.88 3.75
C PRO A 245 -11.01 -2.66 2.44
N TYR A 246 -10.83 -3.97 2.56
CA TYR A 246 -11.03 -4.95 1.47
C TYR A 246 -11.97 -6.03 1.98
N SER A 247 -12.88 -6.50 1.12
CA SER A 247 -13.67 -7.70 1.43
C SER A 247 -12.86 -8.96 1.19
N ASN A 248 -13.31 -10.07 1.77
CA ASN A 248 -12.70 -11.38 1.50
C ASN A 248 -12.80 -11.75 0.01
N GLU A 249 -13.79 -11.24 -0.72
CA GLU A 249 -13.97 -11.54 -2.14
C GLU A 249 -13.23 -10.53 -3.05
N GLY A 250 -12.77 -9.40 -2.52
CA GLY A 250 -12.02 -8.39 -3.26
C GLY A 250 -12.86 -7.61 -4.28
N PHE A 251 -14.18 -7.55 -4.09
CA PHE A 251 -15.08 -6.77 -4.94
C PHE A 251 -15.26 -5.37 -4.41
N TYR A 252 -15.44 -4.44 -5.34
CA TYR A 252 -15.83 -3.07 -5.05
C TYR A 252 -17.34 -2.98 -4.84
N GLU A 253 -17.76 -2.46 -3.69
CA GLU A 253 -19.15 -2.26 -3.31
C GLU A 253 -19.53 -0.77 -3.26
N GLY A 254 -18.58 0.12 -3.59
CA GLY A 254 -18.79 1.57 -3.57
C GLY A 254 -19.56 2.11 -4.77
N SER A 255 -19.62 3.43 -4.84
CA SER A 255 -20.49 4.17 -5.77
C SER A 255 -19.78 4.75 -6.99
N ASP A 256 -18.46 4.55 -7.10
CA ASP A 256 -17.70 4.91 -8.32
C ASP A 256 -18.18 4.08 -9.53
N PRO A 257 -18.72 4.71 -10.59
CA PRO A 257 -19.29 4.02 -11.73
C PRO A 257 -18.25 3.48 -12.72
N THR A 258 -16.97 3.81 -12.53
CA THR A 258 -15.87 3.39 -13.40
C THR A 258 -15.21 2.08 -12.96
N ILE A 259 -15.47 1.63 -11.73
CA ILE A 259 -14.90 0.42 -11.15
C ILE A 259 -15.84 -0.76 -11.42
N ASN A 260 -15.29 -1.85 -11.99
CA ASN A 260 -16.04 -3.06 -12.24
C ASN A 260 -16.32 -3.81 -10.93
N LYS A 261 -17.59 -3.89 -10.54
CA LYS A 261 -18.06 -4.54 -9.30
C LYS A 261 -17.99 -6.08 -9.33
N GLU A 262 -17.83 -6.66 -10.51
CA GLU A 262 -17.72 -8.11 -10.72
C GLU A 262 -16.27 -8.56 -10.90
N GLN A 263 -15.32 -7.61 -10.94
CA GLN A 263 -13.90 -7.91 -11.01
C GLN A 263 -13.33 -7.94 -9.59
N PRO A 264 -12.69 -9.04 -9.16
CA PRO A 264 -11.99 -9.07 -7.89
C PRO A 264 -10.66 -8.29 -7.97
N GLY A 265 -10.10 -7.94 -6.81
CA GLY A 265 -8.84 -7.17 -6.72
C GLY A 265 -9.03 -5.70 -6.34
N HIS A 266 -10.26 -5.27 -6.07
CA HIS A 266 -10.56 -3.90 -5.66
C HIS A 266 -10.75 -3.79 -4.14
N LEU A 267 -10.52 -2.58 -3.63
CA LEU A 267 -10.93 -2.20 -2.28
C LEU A 267 -12.45 -2.33 -2.13
N LEU A 268 -12.93 -2.45 -0.89
CA LEU A 268 -14.36 -2.56 -0.61
C LEU A 268 -15.11 -1.27 -0.99
N ILE A 269 -14.67 -0.14 -0.44
CA ILE A 269 -15.18 1.22 -0.71
C ILE A 269 -14.06 2.23 -0.47
N HIS A 270 -14.14 3.41 -1.09
CA HIS A 270 -13.09 4.42 -0.99
C HIS A 270 -13.10 5.15 0.36
N ARG A 271 -12.70 4.44 1.42
CA ARG A 271 -12.74 4.89 2.82
C ARG A 271 -11.50 4.47 3.59
N MET A 272 -11.20 5.22 4.64
CA MET A 272 -10.09 4.98 5.55
C MET A 272 -10.57 4.64 6.96
N GLN A 273 -10.17 3.47 7.46
CA GLN A 273 -10.28 3.10 8.86
C GLN A 273 -9.00 3.55 9.60
N ALA A 274 -8.94 4.79 10.07
CA ALA A 274 -7.74 5.32 10.73
C ALA A 274 -7.54 4.77 12.15
N THR A 275 -8.60 4.79 12.96
CA THR A 275 -8.58 4.33 14.37
C THR A 275 -9.95 3.74 14.73
N ARG A 276 -10.10 3.23 15.97
CA ARG A 276 -11.42 2.83 16.49
C ARG A 276 -12.50 3.93 16.48
N LYS A 277 -12.09 5.20 16.35
CA LYS A 277 -13.00 6.36 16.30
C LYS A 277 -13.38 6.75 14.87
N SER A 278 -12.65 6.26 13.87
CA SER A 278 -12.86 6.58 12.45
C SER A 278 -13.47 5.36 11.79
N LYS A 279 -14.75 5.12 12.07
CA LYS A 279 -15.46 3.93 11.62
C LYS A 279 -15.82 4.04 10.13
N VAL A 280 -15.83 2.90 9.45
CA VAL A 280 -16.21 2.80 8.06
C VAL A 280 -17.55 2.10 7.97
N SER A 281 -18.58 2.82 7.55
CA SER A 281 -19.92 2.26 7.38
C SER A 281 -20.16 1.83 5.93
N HIS A 282 -20.73 0.65 5.74
CA HIS A 282 -21.21 0.16 4.45
C HIS A 282 -22.52 -0.60 4.62
N GLY A 283 -23.59 -0.12 3.96
CA GLY A 283 -24.94 -0.65 4.16
C GLY A 283 -25.36 -0.50 5.63
N ASN A 284 -25.66 -1.63 6.29
CA ASN A 284 -26.06 -1.68 7.70
C ASN A 284 -24.91 -2.09 8.64
N ILE A 285 -23.67 -2.11 8.15
CA ILE A 285 -22.49 -2.58 8.88
C ILE A 285 -21.55 -1.41 9.16
N GLU A 286 -20.93 -1.41 10.35
CA GLU A 286 -19.98 -0.42 10.85
C GLU A 286 -18.76 -1.08 11.54
#